data_AF-A0A9X3PJS9-F1
#
_entry.id   AF-A0A9X3PJS9-F1
#
_cell.length_a   1.000
_cell.length_b   1.000
_cell.length_c   1.000
_cell.angle_alpha   90.00
_cell.angle_beta   90.00
_cell.angle_gamma   90.00
#
_symmetry.space_group_name_H-M   'P 1'
#
loop_
_entity.id
_entity.type
_entity.pdbx_description
1 polymer ?
#
loop_
_entity_poly.entity_id
_entity_poly.type
_entity_poly.pdbx_seq_one_letter_code
_entity_poly.pdbx_strand_id
1 'polypeptide(L)' 'MGGIDKAKDKTEQLIGRAKEKLGDATDDESMANEGRAQELKGRAKEEWHDLKEKGDDKLHDAKEHLTDKDEGRR' A
#
# COMPACT_ATOMS: atom_id res chain seq x y z
N MET A 1 -33.96 13.72 30.97
CA MET A 1 -33.26 13.22 29.76
C MET A 1 -33.82 13.97 28.56
N GLY A 2 -33.00 14.49 27.64
CA GLY A 2 -33.56 15.19 26.46
C GLY A 2 -32.73 16.31 25.80
N GLY A 3 -31.54 16.66 26.31
CA GLY A 3 -30.65 17.61 25.62
C GLY A 3 -29.61 16.94 24.71
N ILE A 4 -29.07 15.81 25.17
CA ILE A 4 -28.00 15.08 24.48
C ILE A 4 -28.55 14.27 23.31
N ASP A 5 -29.78 13.75 23.42
CA ASP A 5 -30.43 12.94 22.38
C ASP A 5 -30.59 13.71 21.07
N LYS A 6 -31.06 14.96 21.09
CA LYS A 6 -31.22 15.77 19.87
C LYS A 6 -29.89 16.15 19.21
N ALA A 7 -28.84 16.33 20.02
CA ALA A 7 -27.50 16.63 19.50
C ALA A 7 -26.85 15.40 18.88
N LYS A 8 -27.00 14.23 19.50
CA LYS A 8 -26.57 12.94 18.96
C LYS A 8 -27.28 12.61 17.65
N ASP A 9 -28.61 12.76 17.61
CA ASP A 9 -29.41 12.44 16.43
C ASP A 9 -29.02 13.29 15.21
N LYS A 10 -28.82 14.61 15.40
CA LYS A 10 -28.31 15.49 14.34
C LYS A 10 -26.89 15.14 13.91
N THR A 11 -26.04 14.72 14.84
CA THR A 11 -24.66 14.34 14.55
C THR A 11 -24.62 13.04 13.76
N GLU A 12 -25.41 12.04 14.16
CA GLU A 12 -25.52 10.75 13.46
C GLU A 12 -26.10 10.93 12.05
N GLN A 13 -27.09 11.81 11.87
CA GLN A 13 -27.59 12.16 10.52
C GLN A 13 -26.54 12.86 9.67
N LEU A 14 -25.72 13.75 10.26
CA LEU A 14 -24.67 14.46 9.53
C LEU A 14 -23.51 13.52 9.17
N ILE A 15 -23.09 12.66 10.10
CA ILE A 15 -22.11 11.60 9.85
C ILE A 15 -22.65 10.61 8.81
N GLY A 16 -23.93 10.25 8.88
CA GLY A 16 -24.59 9.37 7.92
C GLY A 16 -24.55 9.94 6.51
N ARG A 17 -24.97 11.22 6.33
CA ARG A 17 -24.87 11.90 5.02
C ARG A 17 -23.45 12.07 4.54
N ALA A 18 -22.51 12.35 5.45
CA ALA A 18 -21.10 12.44 5.10
C ALA A 18 -20.58 11.07 4.63
N LYS A 19 -20.93 9.98 5.32
CA LYS A 19 -20.52 8.62 4.97
C LYS A 19 -21.21 8.11 3.70
N GLU A 20 -22.45 8.51 3.44
CA GLU A 20 -23.17 8.23 2.20
C GLU A 20 -22.52 8.97 1.03
N LYS A 21 -22.26 10.27 1.15
CA LYS A 21 -21.56 11.04 0.10
C LYS A 21 -20.12 10.59 -0.12
N LEU A 22 -19.40 10.32 0.97
CA LEU A 22 -18.04 9.80 0.90
C LEU A 22 -18.07 8.39 0.33
N GLY A 23 -19.05 7.56 0.70
CA GLY A 23 -19.23 6.21 0.18
C GLY A 23 -19.54 6.22 -1.31
N ASP A 24 -20.49 7.02 -1.77
CA ASP A 24 -20.86 7.20 -3.18
C ASP A 24 -19.67 7.70 -4.02
N ALA A 25 -18.96 8.73 -3.53
CA ALA A 25 -17.74 9.22 -4.18
C ALA A 25 -16.59 8.21 -4.13
N THR A 26 -16.43 7.49 -3.01
CA THR A 26 -15.39 6.46 -2.83
C THR A 26 -15.72 5.20 -3.61
N ASP A 27 -16.98 4.88 -3.91
CA ASP A 27 -17.37 3.68 -4.66
C ASP A 27 -16.99 3.85 -6.14
N ASP A 28 -17.28 5.03 -6.71
CA ASP A 28 -16.79 5.45 -8.02
C ASP A 28 -15.27 5.61 -8.05
N GLU A 29 -14.67 6.23 -7.03
CA GLU A 29 -13.22 6.24 -6.88
C GLU A 29 -12.68 4.83 -6.67
N SER A 30 -13.39 3.88 -6.06
CA SER A 30 -12.90 2.52 -5.81
C SER A 30 -12.87 1.72 -7.10
N MET A 31 -13.85 1.86 -7.99
CA MET A 31 -13.78 1.27 -9.33
C MET A 31 -12.63 1.88 -10.16
N ALA A 32 -12.43 3.21 -10.09
CA ALA A 32 -11.31 3.87 -10.78
C ALA A 32 -9.93 3.57 -10.13
N ASN A 33 -9.91 3.43 -8.80
CA ASN A 33 -8.73 3.17 -8.00
C ASN A 33 -8.38 1.68 -8.00
N GLU A 34 -9.30 0.75 -8.22
CA GLU A 34 -8.95 -0.65 -8.46
C GLU A 34 -8.14 -0.78 -9.74
N GLY A 35 -8.51 -0.07 -10.82
CA GLY A 35 -7.72 0.01 -12.05
C GLY A 35 -6.37 0.68 -11.81
N ARG A 36 -6.36 1.90 -11.25
CA ARG A 36 -5.11 2.64 -10.98
C ARG A 36 -4.21 1.98 -9.93
N ALA A 37 -4.77 1.36 -8.90
CA ALA A 37 -4.02 0.63 -7.90
C ALA A 37 -3.51 -0.70 -8.44
N GLN A 38 -4.21 -1.36 -9.36
CA GLN A 38 -3.65 -2.50 -10.08
C GLN A 38 -2.51 -2.07 -11.00
N GLU A 39 -2.65 -0.97 -11.73
CA GLU A 39 -1.55 -0.41 -12.53
C GLU A 39 -0.36 0.01 -11.67
N LEU A 40 -0.62 0.70 -10.55
CA LEU A 40 0.42 1.16 -9.62
C LEU A 40 1.09 -0.02 -8.92
N LYS A 41 0.32 -1.03 -8.47
CA LYS A 41 0.88 -2.26 -7.90
C LYS A 41 1.65 -3.06 -8.94
N GLY A 42 1.22 -3.05 -10.20
CA GLY A 42 1.91 -3.67 -11.32
C GLY A 42 3.26 -3.02 -11.58
N ARG A 43 3.26 -1.69 -11.79
CA ARG A 43 4.48 -0.89 -11.97
C ARG A 43 5.42 -1.00 -10.78
N ALA A 44 4.88 -0.87 -9.57
CA ALA A 44 5.65 -1.07 -8.36
C ALA A 44 6.25 -2.47 -8.35
N LYS A 45 5.47 -3.54 -8.55
CA LYS A 45 6.01 -4.92 -8.55
C LYS A 45 7.10 -5.10 -9.60
N GLU A 46 6.97 -4.51 -10.78
CA GLU A 46 7.98 -4.55 -11.84
C GLU A 46 9.27 -3.82 -11.42
N GLU A 47 9.16 -2.59 -10.92
CA GLU A 47 10.30 -1.82 -10.38
C GLU A 47 10.94 -2.50 -9.17
N TRP A 48 10.14 -3.08 -8.28
CA TRP A 48 10.60 -3.85 -7.11
C TRP A 48 11.33 -5.12 -7.56
N HIS A 49 10.86 -5.80 -8.60
CA HIS A 49 11.49 -7.00 -9.12
C HIS A 49 12.81 -6.68 -9.80
N ASP A 50 12.86 -5.62 -10.64
CA ASP A 50 14.08 -5.16 -11.31
C ASP A 50 15.13 -4.67 -10.30
N LEU A 51 14.72 -3.92 -9.28
CA LEU A 51 15.60 -3.46 -8.21
C LEU A 51 16.07 -4.62 -7.32
N LYS A 52 15.18 -5.59 -7.02
CA LYS A 52 15.55 -6.77 -6.25
C LYS A 52 16.50 -7.65 -7.03
N GLU A 53 16.28 -7.92 -8.32
CA GLU A 53 17.17 -8.73 -9.14
C GLU A 53 18.57 -8.07 -9.24
N LYS A 54 18.64 -6.78 -9.56
CA LYS A 54 19.91 -6.03 -9.57
C LYS A 54 20.58 -5.95 -8.19
N GLY A 55 19.77 -5.93 -7.13
CA GLY A 55 20.23 -5.94 -5.75
C GLY A 55 20.77 -7.31 -5.35
N ASP A 56 20.02 -8.38 -5.61
CA ASP A 56 20.39 -9.77 -5.36
C ASP A 56 21.64 -10.14 -6.15
N ASP A 57 21.75 -9.79 -7.44
CA ASP A 57 22.96 -10.04 -8.24
C ASP A 57 24.19 -9.40 -7.58
N LYS A 58 24.11 -8.12 -7.21
CA LYS A 58 25.23 -7.43 -6.55
C LYS A 58 25.51 -7.94 -5.15
N LEU A 59 24.48 -8.34 -4.41
CA LEU A 59 24.64 -8.91 -3.08
C LEU A 59 25.21 -10.32 -3.13
N HIS A 60 24.85 -11.12 -4.14
CA HIS A 60 25.35 -12.46 -4.35
C HIS A 60 26.80 -12.41 -4.83
N ASP A 61 27.13 -11.49 -5.75
CA ASP A 61 28.51 -11.22 -6.19
C ASP A 61 29.39 -10.72 -5.04
N ALA A 62 28.89 -9.80 -4.20
CA ALA A 62 29.60 -9.35 -3.00
C ALA A 62 29.73 -10.46 -1.95
N LYS A 63 28.69 -11.28 -1.76
CA LYS A 63 28.72 -12.40 -0.80
C LYS A 63 29.67 -13.50 -1.28
N GLU A 64 29.71 -13.79 -2.57
CA GLU A 64 30.67 -14.72 -3.18
C GLU A 64 32.10 -14.19 -3.01
N HIS A 65 32.36 -12.92 -3.35
CA HIS A 65 33.66 -12.30 -3.15
C HIS A 65 34.11 -12.22 -1.68
N LEU A 66 33.17 -12.16 -0.73
CA LEU A 66 33.47 -12.22 0.70
C LEU A 66 33.67 -13.67 1.19
N THR A 67 32.91 -14.63 0.68
CA THR A 67 32.99 -16.04 1.12
C THR A 67 34.21 -16.76 0.55
N ASP A 68 34.63 -16.44 -0.68
CA ASP A 68 35.79 -17.05 -1.33
C ASP A 68 37.11 -16.66 -0.62
N LYS A 69 37.11 -15.49 0.03
CA LYS A 69 38.26 -15.02 0.82
C LYS A 69 38.46 -15.78 2.14
N ASP A 70 37.42 -16.41 2.68
CA ASP A 70 37.50 -17.20 3.92
C ASP A 70 37.78 -18.70 3.66
N GLU A 71 37.41 -19.23 2.48
CA GLU A 71 37.54 -20.67 2.19
C GLU A 71 38.81 -21.05 1.39
N GLY A 72 39.54 -20.07 0.86
CA GLY A 72 40.67 -20.26 -0.07
C GLY A 72 42.10 -20.29 0.49
N ARG A 73 42.35 -20.52 1.79
CA ARG A 73 43.68 -20.95 2.27
C ARG A 73 43.68 -21.65 3.64
N ARG A 74 43.07 -22.83 3.69
CA ARG A 74 43.74 -24.01 4.27
C ARG A 74 44.54 -24.70 3.17
#